data_AF-A0A1G1ZNR1-F1
#
_entry.id   AF-A0A1G1ZNR1-F1
#
_cell.length_a   1.000
_cell.length_b   1.000
_cell.length_c   1.000
_cell.angle_alpha   90.00
_cell.angle_beta   90.00
_cell.angle_gamma   90.00
#
_symmetry.space_group_name_H-M   'P 1'
#
loop_
_entity.id
_entity.type
_entity.pdbx_description
1 polymer ?
#
loop_
_entity_poly.entity_id
_entity_poly.type
_entity_poly.pdbx_seq_one_letter_code
_entity_poly.pdbx_strand_id
1 'polypeptide(L)' 'MEKKFKVGKKWFWIGIVIGFLNVVAGFIYGIALLFEDDFREEALIILGWTLMWALAVMLVFLYVVPPQ' A
#
# COMPACT_ATOMS: atom_id res chain seq x y z
N MET A 1 -3.47 17.61 -21.44
CA MET A 1 -3.71 16.54 -20.45
C MET A 1 -2.63 16.53 -19.36
N GLU A 2 -2.39 17.63 -18.65
CA GLU A 2 -1.19 17.75 -17.78
C GLU A 2 -1.45 18.24 -16.35
N LYS A 3 -2.70 18.56 -15.96
CA LYS A 3 -2.97 19.10 -14.62
C LYS A 3 -3.54 18.10 -13.60
N LYS A 4 -4.06 16.94 -14.02
CA LYS A 4 -4.60 15.92 -13.09
C LYS A 4 -3.51 15.09 -12.38
N PHE A 5 -2.31 15.00 -12.94
CA PHE A 5 -1.24 14.11 -12.44
C PHE A 5 -0.58 14.54 -11.12
N LYS A 6 -0.70 15.81 -10.70
CA LYS A 6 0.01 16.33 -9.51
C LYS A 6 -0.68 15.99 -8.19
N VAL A 7 -2.00 15.85 -8.17
CA VAL A 7 -2.74 15.53 -6.93
C VAL A 7 -2.64 14.04 -6.62
N GLY A 8 -2.83 13.16 -7.63
CA GLY A 8 -2.69 11.71 -7.47
C GLY A 8 -1.34 11.27 -6.93
N LYS A 9 -0.25 11.92 -7.37
CA LYS A 9 1.12 11.60 -6.92
C LYS A 9 1.31 11.75 -5.41
N LYS A 10 0.68 12.75 -4.76
CA LYS A 10 0.81 12.94 -3.30
C LYS A 10 0.04 11.86 -2.54
N TRP A 11 -1.19 11.54 -2.98
CA TRP A 11 -2.04 10.50 -2.38
C TRP A 11 -1.48 9.09 -2.59
N PHE A 12 -0.83 8.84 -3.72
CA PHE A 12 -0.09 7.61 -3.98
C PHE A 12 1.01 7.37 -2.94
N TRP A 13 1.87 8.37 -2.70
CA TRP A 13 2.92 8.28 -1.69
C TRP A 13 2.37 8.13 -0.27
N ILE A 14 1.24 8.78 0.04
CA ILE A 14 0.55 8.60 1.32
C ILE A 14 0.13 7.13 1.49
N GLY A 15 -0.45 6.50 0.46
CA GLY A 15 -0.83 5.09 0.50
C GLY A 15 0.35 4.15 0.72
N ILE A 16 1.47 4.38 0.04
CA ILE A 16 2.72 3.62 0.21
C ILE A 16 3.24 3.72 1.65
N VAL A 17 3.30 4.95 2.20
CA VAL A 17 3.78 5.18 3.58
C VAL A 17 2.85 4.57 4.61
N ILE A 18 1.53 4.68 4.42
CA ILE A 18 0.54 4.07 5.32
C ILE A 18 0.68 2.54 5.29
N GLY A 19 0.77 1.92 4.11
CA GLY A 19 0.92 0.47 3.99
C GLY A 19 2.22 -0.07 4.59
N PHE A 20 3.27 0.74 4.59
CA PHE A 20 4.53 0.43 5.27
C PHE A 20 4.40 0.47 6.80
N LEU A 21 3.75 1.52 7.35
CA LEU A 21 3.57 1.68 8.79
C LEU A 21 2.54 0.71 9.39
N ASN A 22 1.47 0.43 8.64
CA ASN A 22 0.40 -0.45 9.06
C ASN A 22 -0.22 -1.13 7.84
N VAL A 23 0.03 -2.43 7.71
CA VAL A 23 -0.48 -3.28 6.63
C VAL A 23 -2.00 -3.20 6.51
N VAL A 24 -2.74 -3.24 7.62
CA VAL A 24 -4.21 -3.21 7.62
C VAL A 24 -4.72 -1.87 7.09
N ALA A 25 -4.14 -0.76 7.56
CA ALA A 25 -4.50 0.57 7.08
C ALA A 25 -4.16 0.76 5.60
N GLY A 26 -3.03 0.20 5.12
CA GLY A 26 -2.64 0.22 3.71
C GLY A 26 -3.62 -0.53 2.82
N PHE A 27 -4.12 -1.69 3.29
CA PHE A 27 -5.15 -2.44 2.56
C PHE A 27 -6.47 -1.69 2.49
N ILE A 28 -6.93 -1.11 3.60
CA ILE A 28 -8.17 -0.31 3.63
C ILE A 28 -8.05 0.88 2.68
N TYR A 29 -6.91 1.58 2.71
CA TYR A 29 -6.66 2.74 1.85
C TYR A 29 -6.56 2.34 0.37
N GLY A 30 -5.85 1.27 0.05
CA GLY A 30 -5.75 0.74 -1.30
C GLY A 30 -7.11 0.29 -1.86
N ILE A 31 -7.95 -0.37 -1.05
CA ILE A 31 -9.31 -0.74 -1.44
C ILE A 31 -10.17 0.52 -1.65
N ALA A 32 -10.08 1.52 -0.77
CA ALA A 32 -10.84 2.77 -0.92
C ALA A 32 -10.47 3.49 -2.23
N LEU A 33 -9.19 3.52 -2.60
CA LEU A 33 -8.73 4.08 -3.87
C LEU A 33 -9.20 3.28 -5.10
N LEU A 34 -9.47 1.98 -4.94
CA LEU A 34 -9.90 1.11 -6.03
C LEU A 34 -11.34 1.45 -6.50
N PHE A 35 -12.13 2.09 -5.64
CA PHE A 35 -13.45 2.61 -5.98
C PHE A 35 -13.42 3.95 -6.74
N GLU A 36 -12.27 4.63 -6.77
CA GLU A 36 -12.06 5.84 -7.57
C GLU A 36 -11.53 5.46 -8.94
N ASP A 37 -12.35 5.60 -9.99
CA ASP A 37 -11.98 5.23 -11.38
C ASP A 37 -10.70 5.92 -11.87
N ASP A 38 -10.44 7.15 -11.42
CA ASP A 38 -9.25 7.93 -11.79
C ASP A 38 -7.94 7.37 -11.16
N PHE A 39 -8.01 6.51 -10.13
CA PHE A 39 -6.84 6.04 -9.37
C PHE A 39 -6.69 4.52 -9.21
N ARG A 40 -7.40 3.73 -10.02
CA ARG A 40 -7.38 2.25 -9.92
C ARG A 40 -6.00 1.63 -10.11
N GLU A 41 -5.19 2.17 -11.02
CA GLU A 41 -3.83 1.66 -11.25
C GLU A 41 -2.94 1.90 -10.03
N GLU A 42 -3.01 3.10 -9.44
CA GLU A 42 -2.29 3.43 -8.22
C GLU A 42 -2.77 2.59 -7.03
N ALA A 43 -4.07 2.33 -6.93
CA ALA A 43 -4.68 1.46 -5.93
C ALA A 43 -4.07 0.05 -5.96
N LEU A 44 -3.97 -0.55 -7.16
CA LEU A 44 -3.40 -1.88 -7.35
C LEU A 44 -1.92 -1.90 -6.98
N ILE A 45 -1.16 -0.85 -7.29
CA ILE A 45 0.25 -0.73 -6.89
C ILE A 45 0.38 -0.64 -5.37
N ILE A 46 -0.45 0.17 -4.70
CA ILE A 46 -0.44 0.29 -3.23
C ILE A 46 -0.81 -1.05 -2.58
N LEU A 47 -1.83 -1.74 -3.09
CA LEU A 47 -2.22 -3.06 -2.60
C LEU A 47 -1.11 -4.10 -2.79
N GLY A 48 -0.49 -4.12 -3.97
CA GLY A 48 0.65 -5.00 -4.25
C GLY A 48 1.85 -4.72 -3.32
N TRP A 49 2.17 -3.44 -3.09
CA TRP A 49 3.21 -3.01 -2.17
C TRP A 49 2.90 -3.43 -0.73
N THR A 50 1.67 -3.20 -0.27
CA THR A 50 1.24 -3.53 1.09
C THR A 50 1.26 -5.04 1.32
N LEU A 51 0.83 -5.83 0.33
CA LEU A 51 0.90 -7.29 0.37
C LEU A 51 2.35 -7.79 0.43
N MET A 52 3.23 -7.24 -0.40
CA MET A 52 4.65 -7.60 -0.42
C MET A 52 5.32 -7.28 0.93
N TRP A 53 5.01 -6.11 1.51
CA TRP A 53 5.51 -5.72 2.83
C TRP A 53 4.99 -6.64 3.94
N ALA A 54 3.71 -7.01 3.90
CA ALA A 54 3.13 -7.96 4.85
C ALA A 54 3.85 -9.32 4.84
N LEU A 55 4.14 -9.85 3.64
CA LEU A 55 4.89 -11.09 3.47
C LEU A 55 6.33 -10.97 3.96
N ALA A 56 7.00 -9.85 3.67
CA ALA A 56 8.34 -9.58 4.14
C ALA A 56 8.40 -9.55 5.68
N VAL A 57 7.47 -8.84 6.33
CA VAL A 57 7.36 -8.80 7.79
C VAL A 57 7.08 -10.18 8.37
N MET A 58 6.19 -10.96 7.76
CA MET A 58 5.89 -12.33 8.20
C MET A 58 7.12 -13.24 8.12
N LEU A 59 7.89 -13.18 7.02
CA LEU A 59 9.12 -13.94 6.86
C LEU A 59 10.15 -13.52 7.91
N VAL A 60 10.37 -12.22 8.10
CA VAL A 60 11.28 -11.70 9.12
C VAL A 60 10.86 -12.20 10.50
N PHE A 61 9.57 -12.15 10.85
CA PHE A 61 9.07 -12.68 12.12
C PHE A 61 9.37 -14.18 12.27
N LEU A 62 9.13 -14.98 11.22
CA LEU A 62 9.33 -16.43 11.26
C LEU A 62 10.81 -16.83 11.43
N TYR A 63 11.74 -16.06 10.85
CA TYR A 63 13.19 -16.35 10.95
C TYR A 63 13.88 -15.67 12.14
N VAL A 64 13.40 -14.50 12.56
CA VAL A 64 14.06 -13.68 13.61
C VAL A 64 13.45 -13.91 14.99
N VAL A 65 12.16 -14.24 15.08
CA VAL A 65 11.51 -14.56 16.36
C VAL A 65 11.57 -16.08 16.55
N PRO A 66 12.40 -16.58 17.48
CA PRO A 66 12.46 -18.01 17.73
C PRO A 66 11.10 -18.51 18.24
N PRO A 67 10.63 -19.69 17.77
CA PRO A 67 9.46 -20.32 18.36
C PRO A 67 9.75 -20.59 19.84
N GLN A 68 8.84 -20.12 20.71
CA GLN A 68 8.89 -20.31 22.17
C GLN A 68 8.67 -21.78 22.52
#